data_AF-A0A2S9FPH3-F1
#
_entry.id   AF-A0A2S9FPH3-F1
#
_cell.length_a   1.000
_cell.length_b   1.000
_cell.length_c   1.000
_cell.angle_alpha   90.00
_cell.angle_beta   90.00
_cell.angle_gamma   90.00
#
_symmetry.space_group_name_H-M   'P 1'
#
loop_
_entity.id
_entity.type
_entity.pdbx_description
1 polymer ?
#
loop_
_entity_poly.entity_id
_entity_poly.type
_entity_poly.pdbx_seq_one_letter_code
_entity_poly.pdbx_strand_id
1 'polypeptide(L)'
;MGEAILFWVMAAVSVVGAIGVVAAPKAVYSAISLATTMIALAVLYIAQDAPFLGVVQIVVYTGAVMMLFLFVVMLIGVDSSESLAETLRGQRVAAIGMGLGFG
;
A
#
# COMPACT_ATOMS: atom_id res chain seq x y z
N MET A 1 3.65 3.15 -26.68
CA MET A 1 4.31 4.11 -25.75
C MET A 1 3.43 4.45 -24.56
N GLY A 2 2.16 4.86 -24.76
CA GLY A 2 1.25 5.19 -23.65
C GLY A 2 1.02 4.06 -22.64
N GLU A 3 0.87 2.82 -23.12
CA GLU A 3 0.66 1.64 -22.25
C GLU A 3 1.86 1.37 -21.32
N ALA A 4 3.09 1.46 -21.83
CA ALA A 4 4.30 1.28 -21.01
C ALA A 4 4.45 2.37 -19.95
N ILE A 5 4.11 3.63 -20.29
CA ILE A 5 4.11 4.73 -19.32
C ILE A 5 3.06 4.48 -18.24
N LEU A 6 1.84 4.11 -18.64
CA LEU A 6 0.76 3.77 -17.71
C LEU A 6 1.19 2.64 -16.78
N PHE A 7 1.78 1.57 -17.33
CA PHE A 7 2.30 0.45 -16.55
C PHE A 7 3.29 0.91 -15.48
N TRP A 8 4.33 1.65 -15.86
CA TRP A 8 5.36 2.09 -14.90
C TRP A 8 4.82 3.03 -13.83
N VAL A 9 3.92 3.95 -14.20
CA VAL A 9 3.29 4.86 -13.24
C VAL A 9 2.38 4.10 -12.28
N MET A 10 1.50 3.23 -12.79
CA MET A 10 0.60 2.44 -11.94
C MET A 10 1.36 1.41 -11.09
N ALA A 11 2.43 0.81 -11.62
CA ALA A 11 3.30 -0.07 -10.87
C ALA A 11 3.96 0.68 -9.71
N ALA A 12 4.54 1.86 -9.94
CA ALA A 12 5.12 2.67 -8.88
C ALA A 12 4.07 3.06 -7.82
N VAL A 13 2.87 3.49 -8.24
CA VAL A 13 1.75 3.80 -7.33
C VAL A 13 1.35 2.58 -6.50
N SER A 14 1.27 1.41 -7.11
CA SER A 14 0.90 0.17 -6.40
C SER A 14 1.95 -0.23 -5.35
N VAL A 15 3.24 -0.07 -5.67
CA VAL A 15 4.35 -0.36 -4.75
C VAL A 15 4.37 0.63 -3.59
N VAL A 16 4.22 1.93 -3.87
CA VAL A 16 4.15 2.97 -2.82
C VAL A 16 2.93 2.75 -1.93
N GLY A 17 1.78 2.38 -2.51
CA GLY A 17 0.60 1.96 -1.77
C GLY A 17 0.89 0.77 -0.86
N ALA A 18 1.47 -0.31 -1.38
CA ALA A 18 1.80 -1.49 -0.59
C ALA A 18 2.76 -1.19 0.57
N ILE A 19 3.77 -0.33 0.35
CA ILE A 19 4.66 0.15 1.40
C ILE A 19 3.87 0.95 2.45
N GLY A 20 2.95 1.82 2.02
CA GLY A 20 2.10 2.60 2.91
C GLY A 20 1.18 1.74 3.79
N VAL A 21 0.72 0.57 3.31
CA VAL A 21 -0.02 -0.40 4.13
C VAL A 21 0.78 -0.83 5.36
N VAL A 22 2.06 -1.16 5.17
CA VAL A 22 2.94 -1.68 6.23
C VAL A 22 3.52 -0.55 7.09
N ALA A 23 3.76 0.61 6.50
CA ALA A 23 4.37 1.75 7.18
C ALA A 23 3.36 2.63 7.94
N ALA A 24 2.06 2.52 7.67
CA ALA A 24 1.06 3.36 8.31
C ALA A 24 0.84 2.98 9.78
N PRO A 25 1.00 3.93 10.73
CA PRO A 25 0.85 3.66 12.17
C PRO A 25 -0.61 3.47 12.60
N LYS A 26 -1.55 3.88 11.76
CA LYS A 26 -2.98 3.84 12.04
C LYS A 26 -3.68 2.99 10.98
N ALA A 27 -4.53 2.08 11.45
CA ALA A 27 -5.28 1.14 10.61
C ALA A 27 -6.05 1.81 9.45
N VAL A 28 -6.67 2.96 9.72
CA VAL A 28 -7.43 3.71 8.71
C VAL A 28 -6.54 4.13 7.53
N TYR A 29 -5.32 4.60 7.81
CA TYR A 29 -4.39 5.03 6.77
C TYR A 29 -3.78 3.84 6.03
N SER A 30 -3.48 2.75 6.75
CA SER A 30 -3.05 1.48 6.15
C SER A 30 -4.07 0.98 5.13
N ALA A 31 -5.36 1.03 5.48
CA ALA A 31 -6.42 0.58 4.62
C ALA A 31 -6.70 1.50 3.42
N ILE A 32 -6.60 2.83 3.57
CA ILE A 32 -6.64 3.75 2.42
C ILE A 32 -5.51 3.43 1.44
N SER A 33 -4.30 3.18 1.97
CA SER A 33 -3.13 2.82 1.17
C SER A 33 -3.32 1.47 0.45
N LEU A 34 -3.97 0.52 1.11
CA LEU A 34 -4.32 -0.77 0.51
C LEU A 34 -5.37 -0.60 -0.60
N ALA A 35 -6.38 0.25 -0.39
CA ALA A 35 -7.37 0.58 -1.41
C ALA A 35 -6.71 1.22 -2.65
N THR A 36 -5.76 2.14 -2.46
CA THR A 36 -4.96 2.71 -3.56
C THR A 36 -4.26 1.61 -4.36
N THR A 37 -3.66 0.63 -3.67
CA THR A 37 -2.97 -0.51 -4.31
C THR A 37 -3.95 -1.35 -5.13
N MET A 38 -5.12 -1.68 -4.56
CA MET A 38 -6.14 -2.48 -5.25
C MET A 38 -6.69 -1.79 -6.50
N ILE A 39 -6.89 -0.47 -6.45
CA ILE A 39 -7.34 0.32 -7.60
C ILE A 39 -6.26 0.38 -8.67
N ALA A 40 -4.99 0.59 -8.30
CA ALA A 40 -3.88 0.58 -9.26
C ALA A 40 -3.78 -0.76 -10.00
N LEU A 41 -3.97 -1.88 -9.29
CA LEU A 41 -4.04 -3.21 -9.92
C LEU A 41 -5.24 -3.36 -10.86
N ALA A 42 -6.40 -2.81 -10.51
CA ALA A 42 -7.56 -2.84 -11.41
C ALA A 42 -7.30 -2.09 -12.72
N VAL A 43 -6.64 -0.93 -12.65
CA VAL A 43 -6.21 -0.17 -13.83
C VAL A 43 -5.22 -0.97 -14.66
N LEU A 44 -4.25 -1.64 -14.01
CA LEU A 44 -3.30 -2.52 -14.70
C LEU A 44 -4.00 -3.70 -15.40
N TYR A 45 -4.99 -4.34 -14.77
CA TYR A 45 -5.77 -5.40 -15.43
C TYR A 45 -6.52 -4.90 -16.65
N ILE A 46 -7.16 -3.73 -16.57
CA ILE A 46 -7.86 -3.14 -17.72
C ILE A 46 -6.86 -2.80 -18.84
N ALA A 47 -5.68 -2.29 -18.50
CA ALA A 47 -4.63 -1.96 -19.46
C ALA A 47 -3.99 -3.20 -20.11
N GLN A 48 -4.16 -4.39 -19.54
CA GLN A 48 -3.66 -5.67 -20.08
C GLN A 48 -4.77 -6.50 -20.73
N ASP A 49 -5.79 -5.84 -21.29
CA ASP A 49 -6.94 -6.47 -21.95
C ASP A 49 -7.70 -7.49 -21.06
N ALA A 50 -7.66 -7.31 -19.73
CA ALA A 50 -8.40 -8.11 -18.76
C ALA A 50 -9.50 -7.30 -18.03
N PRO A 51 -10.48 -6.72 -18.75
CA PRO A 51 -11.47 -5.82 -18.17
C PRO A 51 -12.39 -6.51 -17.15
N PHE A 52 -12.72 -7.78 -17.36
CA PHE A 52 -13.52 -8.55 -16.39
C PHE A 52 -12.80 -8.66 -15.04
N LEU A 53 -11.50 -8.99 -15.05
CA LEU A 53 -10.68 -9.05 -13.85
C LEU A 53 -10.58 -7.67 -13.18
N GLY A 54 -10.39 -6.61 -13.96
CA GLY A 54 -10.34 -5.24 -13.45
C GLY A 54 -11.64 -4.80 -12.76
N VAL A 55 -12.80 -5.12 -13.34
CA VAL A 55 -14.10 -4.82 -12.74
C VAL A 55 -14.30 -5.63 -11.45
N VAL A 56 -13.99 -6.93 -11.46
CA VAL A 56 -14.05 -7.77 -10.25
C VAL A 56 -13.10 -7.26 -9.17
N GLN A 57 -11.92 -6.76 -9.54
CA GLN A 57 -10.96 -6.14 -8.62
C GLN A 57 -11.55 -4.93 -7.89
N ILE A 58 -12.29 -4.09 -8.60
CA ILE A 58 -12.95 -2.91 -8.02
C ILE A 58 -14.13 -3.34 -7.15
N VAL A 59 -15.04 -4.17 -7.68
CA VAL A 59 -16.30 -4.51 -6.99
C VAL A 59 -16.06 -5.44 -5.79
N VAL A 60 -15.28 -6.50 -5.97
CA VAL A 60 -15.11 -7.54 -4.95
C VAL A 60 -13.99 -7.20 -4.00
N TYR A 61 -12.77 -6.99 -4.50
CA TYR A 61 -11.61 -6.81 -3.62
C TYR A 61 -11.58 -5.42 -2.98
N THR A 62 -11.75 -4.37 -3.77
CA THR A 62 -11.75 -2.98 -3.28
C THR A 62 -13.08 -2.62 -2.60
N GLY A 63 -14.21 -3.05 -3.17
CA GLY A 63 -15.54 -2.73 -2.65
C GLY A 63 -15.91 -3.59 -1.45
N ALA A 64 -16.09 -4.90 -1.63
CA ALA A 64 -16.63 -5.76 -0.58
C ALA A 64 -15.57 -6.16 0.47
N VAL A 65 -14.47 -6.79 0.04
CA VAL A 65 -13.47 -7.38 0.96
C VAL A 65 -12.76 -6.29 1.76
N MET A 66 -12.33 -5.21 1.12
CA MET A 66 -11.65 -4.11 1.81
C MET A 66 -12.54 -3.43 2.86
N MET A 67 -13.81 -3.18 2.52
CA MET A 67 -14.73 -2.51 3.43
C MET A 67 -15.03 -3.38 4.65
N LEU A 68 -15.18 -4.70 4.46
CA LEU A 68 -15.31 -5.64 5.58
C LEU A 68 -14.06 -5.64 6.46
N PHE A 69 -12.87 -5.68 5.85
CA PHE A 69 -11.61 -5.60 6.59
C PHE A 69 -11.49 -4.30 7.40
N LEU A 70 -11.78 -3.16 6.76
CA LEU A 70 -11.83 -1.84 7.39
C LEU A 70 -12.77 -1.80 8.59
N PHE A 71 -13.99 -2.32 8.41
CA PHE A 71 -14.99 -2.36 9.46
C PHE A 71 -14.50 -3.20 10.65
N VAL A 72 -13.94 -4.38 10.37
CA VAL A 72 -13.38 -5.27 11.41
C VAL A 72 -12.23 -4.62 12.15
N VAL A 73 -11.25 -4.03 11.44
CA VAL A 73 -10.07 -3.43 12.09
C VAL A 73 -10.44 -2.17 12.88
N MET A 74 -11.43 -1.39 12.42
CA MET A 74 -11.97 -0.27 13.17
C MET A 74 -12.73 -0.72 14.42
N LEU A 75 -13.57 -1.76 14.32
CA LEU A 75 -14.35 -2.30 15.45
C LEU A 75 -13.46 -2.91 16.54
N ILE A 76 -12.37 -3.59 16.15
CA ILE A 76 -11.42 -4.17 17.09
C ILE A 76 -10.71 -3.08 17.91
N GLY A 77 -10.79 -1.81 17.50
CA GLY A 77 -10.21 -0.70 18.24
C GLY A 77 -8.71 -0.91 18.36
N VAL A 78 -7.97 -0.62 17.28
CA VAL A 78 -6.51 -0.48 17.39
C VAL A 78 -6.24 0.77 18.22
N ASP A 79 -6.26 0.61 19.54
CA ASP A 79 -5.81 1.61 20.48
C ASP A 79 -4.37 1.94 20.09
N SER A 80 -4.13 3.20 19.76
CA SER A 80 -2.86 3.69 19.25
C SER A 80 -1.86 3.80 20.39
N SER A 81 -1.50 2.68 20.99
CA SER A 81 -0.43 2.60 21.99
C SER A 81 0.88 2.28 21.29
N GLU A 82 1.53 3.31 20.75
CA GLU A 82 2.98 3.47 20.85
C GLU A 82 3.36 4.92 20.52
N SER A 83 2.98 5.79 21.46
CA SER A 83 3.85 6.90 21.85
C SER A 83 5.13 6.29 22.45
N LEU A 84 6.31 6.78 22.03
CA LEU A 84 7.68 6.36 22.42
C LEU A 84 8.17 4.98 21.93
N ALA A 85 8.84 4.91 20.76
CA ALA A 85 9.86 3.87 20.53
C ALA A 85 10.92 4.12 19.43
N GLU A 86 10.84 5.16 18.58
CA GLU A 86 11.74 5.23 17.41
C GLU A 86 12.50 6.54 17.21
N THR A 87 13.12 7.04 18.28
CA THR A 87 14.38 7.81 18.14
C THR A 87 15.51 6.97 17.50
N LEU A 88 15.36 5.63 17.41
CA LEU A 88 16.36 4.71 16.84
C LEU A 88 16.19 4.37 15.34
N ARG A 89 15.06 4.67 14.66
CA ARG A 89 14.88 4.23 13.26
C ARG A 89 15.78 4.98 12.28
N GLY A 90 16.06 6.26 12.54
CA GLY A 90 17.01 7.06 11.76
C GLY A 90 18.45 6.56 11.86
N GLN A 91 18.82 5.96 12.99
CA GLN A 91 20.17 5.41 13.22
C GLN A 91 20.44 4.14 12.41
N ARG A 92 19.41 3.34 12.09
CA ARG A 92 19.55 2.17 11.21
C ARG A 92 19.85 2.55 9.76
N VAL A 93 19.22 3.62 9.26
CA VAL A 93 19.50 4.14 7.91
C VAL A 93 20.90 4.78 7.88
N ALA A 94 21.28 5.51 8.94
CA ALA A 94 22.65 6.02 9.09
C ALA A 94 23.70 4.89 9.19
N ALA A 95 23.38 3.78 9.85
CA ALA A 95 24.27 2.61 9.96
C ALA A 95 24.43 1.86 8.63
N ILE A 96 23.36 1.71 7.84
CA ILE A 96 23.44 1.15 6.48
C ILE A 96 24.23 2.08 5.55
N GLY A 97 24.03 3.39 5.66
CA GLY A 97 24.80 4.39 4.93
C GLY A 97 26.29 4.39 5.28
N MET A 98 26.64 4.31 6.56
CA MET A 98 28.03 4.22 7.01
C MET A 98 28.69 2.88 6.66
N GLY A 99 27.94 1.77 6.66
CA GLY A 99 28.46 0.45 6.27
C GLY A 99 28.80 0.35 4.78
N LEU A 100 28.02 1.00 3.91
CA LEU A 100 28.29 1.04 2.47
C LEU A 100 29.40 2.04 2.08
N GLY A 101 29.70 3.02 2.94
CA GLY A 101 30.78 4.00 2.71
C GLY A 101 32.17 3.54 3.12
N PHE A 102 32.28 2.45 3.89
CA PHE A 102 33.54 1.87 4.37
C PHE A 102 33.83 0.44 3.82
N GLY A 103 33.04 -0.02 2.85
CA GLY A 103 33.25 -1.28 2.12
C GLY A 103 33.93 -1.09 0.77
#